data_AF-A0A8I0K8M8-F1
#
_entry.id   AF-A0A8I0K8M8-F1
#
_cell.length_a   1.000
_cell.length_b   1.000
_cell.length_c   1.000
_cell.angle_alpha   90.00
_cell.angle_beta   90.00
_cell.angle_gamma   90.00
#
_symmetry.space_group_name_H-M   'P 1'
#
loop_
_entity.id
_entity.type
_entity.pdbx_description
1 polymer ?
#
loop_
_entity_poly.entity_id
_entity_poly.type
_entity_poly.pdbx_seq_one_letter_code
_entity_poly.pdbx_strand_id
1 'polypeptide(L)'
;MILAPEDEKNDKKDSTLLKGLVRAHMWQRQIKEGKYATTRELCTEINVRHIQRILRLNYLAPRIKEDILNGTQPKYLKLADLKKIPLLWSEQFEKFYDV
;
A
#
# COMPACT_ATOMS: atom_id res chain seq x y z
N MET A 1 8.13 -20.42 7.00
CA MET A 1 6.77 -20.30 6.44
C MET A 1 6.07 -19.21 7.22
N ILE A 2 5.85 -18.03 6.64
CA ILE A 2 5.13 -16.96 7.34
C ILE A 2 3.94 -16.61 6.47
N LEU A 3 2.81 -17.21 6.85
CA LEU A 3 1.49 -16.73 6.51
C LEU A 3 1.47 -15.22 6.81
N ALA A 4 1.08 -14.41 5.82
CA ALA A 4 0.44 -13.15 6.16
C ALA A 4 -0.68 -13.51 7.14
N PRO A 5 -0.78 -12.88 8.32
CA PRO A 5 -1.84 -13.22 9.26
C PRO A 5 -3.16 -13.18 8.47
N GLU A 6 -3.86 -14.32 8.47
CA GLU A 6 -5.18 -14.44 7.86
C GLU A 6 -6.00 -13.24 8.34
N ASP A 7 -6.72 -12.61 7.41
CA ASP A 7 -7.47 -11.38 7.65
C ASP A 7 -8.44 -11.59 8.82
N GLU A 8 -7.95 -11.33 10.04
CA GLU A 8 -8.73 -11.43 11.26
C GLU A 8 -9.67 -10.23 11.23
N LYS A 9 -10.93 -10.53 10.90
CA LYS A 9 -12.05 -9.61 10.98
C LYS A 9 -12.20 -9.19 12.44
N ASN A 10 -11.68 -8.03 12.81
CA ASN A 10 -12.08 -7.37 14.05
C ASN A 10 -12.08 -5.84 13.94
N ASP A 11 -12.95 -5.27 14.78
CA ASP A 11 -13.78 -4.06 14.67
C ASP A 11 -13.12 -2.71 14.33
N LYS A 12 -13.86 -1.92 13.54
CA LYS A 12 -13.94 -0.45 13.51
C LYS A 12 -12.61 0.33 13.66
N LYS A 13 -11.90 0.48 12.53
CA LYS A 13 -11.01 1.61 12.12
C LYS A 13 -9.77 1.18 11.34
N ASP A 14 -9.66 -0.08 10.94
CA ASP A 14 -8.60 -0.50 10.02
C ASP A 14 -8.99 -0.24 8.57
N SER A 15 -8.72 0.98 8.09
CA SER A 15 -8.93 1.32 6.69
C SER A 15 -8.06 0.40 5.81
N THR A 16 -8.65 -0.18 4.76
CA THR A 16 -7.93 -1.03 3.79
C THR A 16 -6.68 -0.36 3.21
N LEU A 17 -6.67 0.99 3.18
CA LEU A 17 -5.52 1.80 2.79
C LEU A 17 -4.35 1.69 3.78
N LEU A 18 -4.64 1.78 5.09
CA LEU A 18 -3.64 1.65 6.14
C LEU A 18 -2.96 0.28 6.08
N LYS A 19 -3.76 -0.79 6.03
CA LYS A 19 -3.26 -2.17 5.87
C LYS A 19 -2.41 -2.32 4.60
N GLY A 20 -2.84 -1.70 3.50
CA GLY A 20 -2.08 -1.68 2.26
C GLY A 20 -0.72 -1.01 2.44
N LEU A 21 -0.67 0.17 3.06
CA LEU A 21 0.57 0.93 3.26
C LEU A 21 1.56 0.18 4.16
N VAL A 22 1.09 -0.40 5.26
CA VAL A 22 1.92 -1.22 6.15
C VAL A 22 2.52 -2.41 5.40
N ARG A 23 1.71 -3.14 4.62
CA ARG A 23 2.19 -4.27 3.80
C ARG A 23 3.22 -3.82 2.76
N ALA A 24 3.02 -2.67 2.11
CA ALA A 24 3.94 -2.12 1.13
C ALA A 24 5.33 -1.85 1.73
N HIS A 25 5.38 -1.23 2.91
CA HIS A 25 6.63 -0.94 3.61
C HIS A 25 7.31 -2.22 4.10
N MET A 26 6.55 -3.15 4.68
CA MET A 26 7.07 -4.44 5.17
C MET A 26 7.71 -5.24 4.03
N TRP A 27 7.02 -5.39 2.90
CA TRP A 27 7.55 -6.14 1.75
C TRP A 27 8.77 -5.45 1.14
N GLN A 28 8.74 -4.12 1.00
CA GLN A 28 9.92 -3.39 0.52
C GLN A 28 11.13 -3.59 1.44
N ARG A 29 10.93 -3.60 2.75
CA ARG A 29 11.99 -3.87 3.73
C ARG A 29 12.53 -5.30 3.58
N GLN A 30 11.67 -6.30 3.48
CA GLN A 30 12.09 -7.71 3.32
C GLN A 30 12.85 -7.94 2.02
N ILE A 31 12.46 -7.27 0.92
CA ILE A 31 13.20 -7.28 -0.34
C ILE A 31 14.58 -6.65 -0.16
N LYS A 32 14.67 -5.50 0.52
CA LYS A 32 15.96 -4.81 0.80
C LYS A 32 16.89 -5.60 1.71
N GLU A 33 16.34 -6.34 2.68
CA GLU A 33 17.11 -7.19 3.60
C GLU A 33 17.64 -8.47 2.93
N GLY A 34 17.38 -8.69 1.64
CA GLY A 34 17.86 -9.87 0.92
C GLY A 34 17.19 -11.17 1.35
N LYS A 35 16.13 -11.12 2.17
CA LYS A 35 15.30 -12.28 2.53
C LYS A 35 14.61 -12.89 1.31
N TYR A 36 14.52 -12.14 0.21
CA TYR A 36 14.02 -12.58 -1.08
C TYR A 36 14.95 -12.04 -2.18
N ALA A 37 15.43 -12.91 -3.07
CA ALA A 37 16.31 -12.54 -4.17
C ALA A 37 15.58 -11.71 -5.24
N THR A 38 14.24 -11.88 -5.38
CA THR A 38 13.41 -11.11 -6.33
C THR A 38 11.93 -11.04 -5.89
N THR A 39 11.17 -10.10 -6.46
CA THR A 39 9.70 -10.01 -6.29
C THR A 39 8.98 -11.35 -6.59
N ARG A 40 9.57 -12.24 -7.41
CA ARG A 40 8.99 -13.56 -7.76
C ARG A 40 8.93 -14.52 -6.58
N GLU A 41 9.90 -14.51 -5.68
CA GLU A 41 9.89 -15.37 -4.48
C GLU A 41 8.85 -14.91 -3.46
N LEU A 42 8.53 -13.62 -3.46
CA LEU A 42 7.44 -13.06 -2.68
C LEU A 42 6.05 -13.50 -3.21
N CYS A 43 5.97 -13.97 -4.46
CA CYS A 43 4.74 -14.27 -5.18
C CYS A 43 4.32 -15.75 -5.14
N THR A 44 5.00 -16.63 -4.38
CA THR A 44 4.70 -18.07 -4.41
C THR A 44 3.29 -18.40 -3.91
N GLU A 45 2.67 -17.52 -3.12
CA GLU A 45 1.31 -17.67 -2.58
C GLU A 45 0.34 -16.54 -2.99
N ILE A 46 0.85 -15.42 -3.52
CA ILE A 46 0.08 -14.20 -3.78
C ILE A 46 0.30 -13.76 -5.22
N ASN A 47 -0.78 -13.42 -5.92
CA ASN A 47 -0.73 -12.95 -7.31
C ASN A 47 0.22 -11.75 -7.48
N VAL A 48 1.18 -11.84 -8.41
CA VAL A 48 2.16 -10.80 -8.77
C VAL A 48 1.53 -9.42 -8.94
N ARG A 49 0.36 -9.35 -9.60
CA ARG A 49 -0.38 -8.10 -9.81
C ARG A 49 -0.82 -7.45 -8.51
N HIS A 50 -1.20 -8.26 -7.52
CA HIS A 50 -1.59 -7.78 -6.20
C HIS A 50 -0.38 -7.21 -5.46
N ILE A 51 0.74 -7.93 -5.45
CA ILE A 51 1.99 -7.48 -4.81
C ILE A 51 2.46 -6.16 -5.43
N GLN A 52 2.52 -6.06 -6.76
CA GLN A 52 2.90 -4.83 -7.44
C GLN A 52 1.98 -3.66 -7.07
N ARG A 53 0.68 -3.90 -6.99
CA ARG A 53 -0.30 -2.86 -6.63
C ARG A 53 -0.09 -2.34 -5.21
N ILE A 54 0.24 -3.20 -4.25
CA ILE A 54 0.54 -2.80 -2.87
C ILE A 54 1.90 -2.11 -2.77
N LEU A 55 2.96 -2.68 -3.37
CA LEU A 55 4.30 -2.06 -3.35
C LEU A 55 4.31 -0.65 -3.93
N ARG A 56 3.41 -0.33 -4.86
CA ARG A 56 3.29 1.02 -5.43
C ARG A 56 2.86 2.08 -4.43
N LEU A 57 2.23 1.70 -3.32
CA LEU A 57 1.86 2.63 -2.24
C LEU A 57 3.10 3.30 -1.61
N ASN A 58 4.28 2.67 -1.71
CA ASN A 58 5.53 3.28 -1.28
C ASN A 58 5.90 4.54 -2.10
N TYR A 59 5.31 4.75 -3.28
CA TYR A 59 5.54 5.94 -4.11
C TYR A 59 4.56 7.10 -3.83
N LEU A 60 3.64 6.93 -2.88
CA LEU A 60 2.77 8.03 -2.46
C LEU A 60 3.58 9.18 -1.87
N ALA A 61 3.11 10.40 -2.12
CA ALA A 61 3.60 11.60 -1.48
C ALA A 61 3.57 11.44 0.05
N PRO A 62 4.59 11.93 0.79
CA PRO A 62 4.68 11.77 2.24
C PRO A 62 3.41 12.20 2.99
N ARG A 63 2.85 13.37 2.65
CA ARG A 63 1.61 13.87 3.26
C ARG A 63 0.42 12.94 3.05
N ILE A 64 0.28 12.32 1.86
CA ILE A 64 -0.81 11.36 1.60
C ILE A 64 -0.64 10.11 2.49
N LYS A 65 0.60 9.68 2.72
CA LYS A 65 0.88 8.58 3.65
C LYS A 65 0.52 8.97 5.08
N GLU A 66 0.90 10.17 5.52
CA GLU A 66 0.53 10.70 6.84
C GLU A 66 -0.99 10.77 7.01
N ASP A 67 -1.71 11.25 5.99
CA ASP A 67 -3.17 11.32 6.03
C ASP A 67 -3.80 9.93 6.17
N ILE A 68 -3.28 8.94 5.45
CA ILE A 68 -3.71 7.54 5.57
C ILE A 68 -3.39 6.96 6.96
N LEU A 69 -2.23 7.28 7.53
CA LEU A 69 -1.81 6.85 8.86
C LEU A 69 -2.68 7.47 9.97
N ASN A 70 -3.04 8.74 9.81
CA ASN A 70 -3.86 9.49 10.76
C ASN A 70 -5.36 9.27 10.58
N GLY A 71 -5.78 8.60 9.49
CA GLY A 71 -7.19 8.44 9.16
C GLY A 71 -7.86 9.74 8.66
N THR A 72 -7.06 10.74 8.26
CA THR A 72 -7.50 12.06 7.78
C THR A 72 -7.58 12.13 6.25
N GLN A 73 -7.31 11.03 5.55
CA GLN A 73 -7.47 10.97 4.10
C GLN A 73 -8.93 11.19 3.68
N PRO A 74 -9.19 11.69 2.45
CA PRO A 74 -10.54 11.90 1.97
C PRO A 74 -11.36 10.61 1.99
N LYS A 75 -12.62 10.68 2.42
CA LYS A 75 -13.49 9.49 2.58
C LYS A 75 -13.73 8.73 1.26
N TYR A 76 -13.60 9.41 0.14
CA TYR A 76 -13.74 8.81 -1.20
C TYR A 76 -12.46 8.12 -1.68
N LEU A 77 -11.29 8.40 -1.07
CA LEU A 77 -10.03 7.77 -1.44
C LEU A 77 -10.05 6.30 -1.01
N LYS A 78 -10.04 5.41 -1.98
CA LYS A 78 -10.00 3.96 -1.77
C LYS A 78 -8.72 3.39 -2.35
N LEU A 79 -8.35 2.20 -1.88
CA LEU A 79 -7.22 1.47 -2.45
C LEU A 79 -7.39 1.27 -3.97
N ALA A 80 -8.62 1.13 -4.47
CA ALA A 80 -8.93 1.00 -5.90
C ALA A 80 -8.47 2.20 -6.75
N ASP A 81 -8.41 3.40 -6.18
CA ASP A 81 -8.03 4.63 -6.90
C ASP A 81 -6.51 4.73 -7.06
N LEU A 82 -5.77 4.10 -6.15
CA LEU A 82 -4.31 4.01 -6.14
C LEU A 82 -3.75 2.99 -7.16
N LYS A 83 -4.54 2.58 -8.17
CA LYS A 83 -4.07 1.72 -9.29
C LYS A 83 -3.11 2.46 -10.23
N LYS A 84 -3.23 3.78 -10.34
CA LYS A 84 -2.39 4.60 -11.22
C LYS A 84 -1.96 5.85 -10.44
N ILE A 85 -0.83 5.73 -9.75
CA ILE A 85 -0.23 6.83 -8.98
C ILE A 85 0.66 7.64 -9.94
N PRO A 86 0.36 8.94 -10.13
CA PRO A 86 1.24 9.86 -10.87
C PRO A 86 2.66 9.90 -10.29
N LEU A 87 3.65 10.20 -11.12
CA LEU A 87 5.04 10.25 -10.68
C LEU A 87 5.30 11.48 -9.81
N LEU A 88 4.77 12.64 -10.22
CA LEU A 88 4.93 13.89 -9.49
C LEU A 88 3.97 13.95 -8.31
N TRP A 89 4.45 14.38 -7.14
CA TRP A 89 3.61 14.51 -5.96
C TRP A 89 2.51 15.56 -6.10
N SER A 90 2.77 16.66 -6.81
CA SER A 90 1.73 17.67 -7.12
C SER A 90 0.54 17.03 -7.85
N GLU A 91 0.80 16.25 -8.89
CA GLU A 91 -0.23 15.52 -9.65
C GLU A 91 -0.95 14.47 -8.78
N GLN A 92 -0.28 13.90 -7.77
CA GLN A 92 -0.94 13.00 -6.82
C GLN A 92 -1.95 13.75 -5.95
N PHE A 93 -1.62 14.97 -5.48
CA PHE A 93 -2.56 15.77 -4.70
C PHE A 93 -3.76 16.21 -5.55
N GLU A 94 -3.53 16.75 -6.74
CA GLU A 94 -4.61 17.12 -7.67
C GLU A 94 -5.55 15.92 -7.91
N LYS A 95 -4.97 14.75 -8.17
CA LYS A 95 -5.77 13.55 -8.46
C LYS A 95 -6.55 13.01 -7.27
N PHE A 96 -5.99 13.07 -6.06
CA PHE A 96 -6.55 12.36 -4.90
C PHE A 96 -7.26 13.28 -3.89
N TYR A 97 -7.02 14.59 -3.94
CA TYR A 97 -7.53 15.56 -2.97
C TYR A 97 -8.30 16.72 -3.61
N ASP A 98 -8.14 16.98 -4.92
CA ASP A 98 -8.81 18.08 -5.63
C ASP A 98 -10.01 17.59 -6.47
N VAL A 99 -10.79 16.66 -5.90
CA VAL A 99 -11.97 16.05 -6.54
C VAL A 99 -13.24 16.86 -6.26
#